data_AF-A0A958PVH8-F1
#
_entry.id   AF-A0A958PVH8-F1
#
_cell.length_a   1.000
_cell.length_b   1.000
_cell.length_c   1.000
_cell.angle_alpha   90.00
_cell.angle_beta   90.00
_cell.angle_gamma   90.00
#
_symmetry.space_group_name_H-M   'P 1'
#
loop_
_entity.id
_entity.type
_entity.pdbx_description
1 polymer ?
#
loop_
_entity_poly.entity_id
_entity_poly.type
_entity_poly.pdbx_seq_one_letter_code
_entity_poly.pdbx_strand_id
1 'polypeptide(L)'
;KVAWYMFFTILFGGVFVGSQAWEWATFIKGDYGAVQTKGGNILQFGHYVDHDGKQKFERIAIRDIAVATEINRTQHTRDNGLWFVSEGTLPSYTVDQLVTGMEANPDILIRSQKLDEHGNKIVYSREESLKQLKDHGKLVVEGANLEVNEYGTNLFADFFFFITGFHGFHVFSGVVINFIIFINVILGTYEKRKNYEMVEKVGLYWHFVDLVWVFVFTFFYLV
;
A
#
# COMPACT_ATOMS: atom_id res chain seq x y z
N LYS A 1 6.48 -13.79 37.44
CA LYS A 1 5.12 -13.49 36.92
C LYS A 1 5.12 -12.24 36.03
N VAL A 2 5.59 -11.09 36.52
CA VAL A 2 5.65 -9.81 35.75
C VAL A 2 6.52 -9.90 34.48
N ALA A 3 7.70 -10.52 34.56
CA ALA A 3 8.58 -10.70 33.40
C ALA A 3 7.91 -11.44 32.22
N TRP A 4 7.08 -12.45 32.50
CA TRP A 4 6.35 -13.16 31.45
C TRP A 4 5.31 -12.27 30.77
N TYR A 5 4.56 -11.46 31.51
CA TYR A 5 3.62 -10.50 30.92
C TYR A 5 4.32 -9.50 30.01
N MET A 6 5.42 -8.91 30.48
CA MET A 6 6.20 -7.97 29.69
C MET A 6 6.79 -8.60 28.42
N PHE A 7 7.26 -9.85 28.53
CA PHE A 7 7.75 -10.60 27.37
C PHE A 7 6.64 -10.79 26.32
N PHE A 8 5.43 -11.18 26.72
CA PHE A 8 4.30 -11.31 25.81
C PHE A 8 3.88 -9.96 25.20
N THR A 9 3.91 -8.87 25.97
CA THR A 9 3.64 -7.52 25.46
C THR A 9 4.64 -7.11 24.37
N ILE A 10 5.94 -7.38 24.58
CA ILE A 10 6.98 -7.08 23.58
C ILE A 10 6.80 -7.96 22.35
N LEU A 11 6.55 -9.26 22.54
CA LEU A 11 6.35 -10.18 21.43
C LEU A 11 5.13 -9.77 20.58
N PHE A 12 4.00 -9.50 21.23
CA PHE A 12 2.79 -9.03 20.55
C PHE A 12 3.03 -7.71 19.84
N GLY A 13 3.69 -6.74 20.48
CA GLY A 13 4.05 -5.47 19.86
C GLY A 13 4.99 -5.64 18.66
N GLY A 14 5.95 -6.56 18.72
CA GLY A 14 6.85 -6.88 17.62
C GLY A 14 6.11 -7.51 16.43
N VAL A 15 5.22 -8.47 16.68
CA VAL A 15 4.36 -9.07 15.64
C VAL A 15 3.46 -8.01 15.00
N PHE A 16 2.90 -7.11 15.81
CA PHE A 16 2.05 -6.03 15.34
C PHE A 16 2.80 -5.07 14.41
N VAL A 17 3.99 -4.59 14.81
CA VAL A 17 4.84 -3.74 13.96
C VAL A 17 5.24 -4.47 12.67
N GLY A 18 5.54 -5.77 12.78
CA GLY A 18 5.82 -6.62 11.61
C GLY A 18 4.64 -6.70 10.64
N SER A 19 3.42 -6.84 11.14
CA SER A 19 2.20 -6.84 10.30
C SER A 19 2.00 -5.51 9.58
N GLN A 20 2.22 -4.38 10.25
CA GLN A 20 2.13 -3.04 9.63
C GLN A 20 3.18 -2.85 8.54
N ALA A 21 4.43 -3.26 8.81
CA ALA A 21 5.50 -3.20 7.82
C ALA A 21 5.24 -4.12 6.62
N TRP A 22 4.67 -5.31 6.85
CA TRP A 22 4.29 -6.23 5.79
C TRP A 22 3.18 -5.64 4.90
N GLU A 23 2.15 -5.07 5.51
CA GLU A 23 1.07 -4.43 4.78
C GLU A 23 1.57 -3.26 3.92
N TRP A 24 2.42 -2.40 4.49
CA TRP A 24 3.08 -1.33 3.73
C TRP A 24 3.86 -1.87 2.54
N ALA A 25 4.64 -2.93 2.74
CA ALA A 25 5.40 -3.55 1.67
C ALA A 25 4.51 -4.10 0.56
N THR A 26 3.38 -4.69 0.89
CA THR A 26 2.39 -5.20 -0.07
C THR A 26 1.72 -4.05 -0.82
N PHE A 27 1.30 -2.99 -0.11
CA PHE A 27 0.71 -1.80 -0.73
C PHE A 27 1.68 -1.08 -1.67
N ILE A 28 2.94 -0.94 -1.27
CA ILE A 28 3.98 -0.27 -2.07
C ILE A 28 4.33 -1.09 -3.32
N LYS A 29 4.36 -2.43 -3.21
CA LYS A 29 4.61 -3.30 -4.37
C LYS A 29 3.44 -3.33 -5.34
N GLY A 30 2.21 -3.35 -4.81
CA GLY A 30 1.00 -3.52 -5.61
C GLY A 30 0.79 -4.95 -6.07
N ASP A 31 -0.48 -5.34 -6.20
CA ASP A 31 -0.86 -6.69 -6.60
C ASP A 31 -1.33 -6.75 -8.05
N TYR A 32 -1.91 -5.65 -8.55
CA TYR A 32 -2.60 -5.61 -9.84
C TYR A 32 -1.94 -4.65 -10.83
N GLY A 33 -1.41 -3.52 -10.40
CA GLY A 33 -1.06 -2.44 -11.30
C GLY A 33 -2.28 -1.71 -11.87
N ALA A 34 -2.05 -0.50 -12.34
CA ALA A 34 -3.02 0.35 -13.02
C ALA A 34 -2.33 1.28 -14.02
N VAL A 35 -3.09 1.95 -14.89
CA VAL A 35 -2.55 2.98 -15.79
C VAL A 35 -3.00 4.36 -15.34
N GLN A 36 -2.05 5.27 -15.15
CA GLN A 36 -2.35 6.68 -14.88
C GLN A 36 -2.60 7.40 -16.21
N THR A 37 -3.71 8.12 -16.26
CA THR A 37 -4.04 9.00 -17.38
C THR A 37 -3.30 10.34 -17.27
N LYS A 38 -3.18 11.06 -18.39
CA LYS A 38 -2.66 12.45 -18.42
C LYS A 38 -3.39 13.40 -17.46
N GLY A 39 -4.65 13.12 -17.15
CA GLY A 39 -5.48 13.88 -16.19
C GLY A 39 -5.35 13.42 -14.73
N GLY A 40 -4.41 12.54 -14.41
CA GLY A 40 -4.18 12.05 -13.04
C GLY A 40 -5.15 10.97 -12.56
N ASN A 41 -6.17 10.62 -13.35
CA ASN A 41 -7.09 9.52 -13.02
C ASN A 41 -6.44 8.17 -13.30
N ILE A 42 -6.82 7.17 -12.52
CA ILE A 42 -6.32 5.80 -12.63
C ILE A 42 -7.30 4.92 -13.41
N LEU A 43 -6.76 4.12 -14.32
CA LEU A 43 -7.44 3.11 -15.12
C LEU A 43 -7.09 1.73 -14.58
N GLN A 44 -8.11 0.97 -14.19
CA GLN A 44 -7.97 -0.37 -13.62
C GLN A 44 -8.43 -1.39 -14.65
N PHE A 45 -7.70 -2.50 -14.78
CA PHE A 45 -8.02 -3.57 -15.72
C PHE A 45 -8.77 -4.70 -15.03
N GLY A 46 -9.69 -5.33 -15.74
CA GLY A 46 -10.46 -6.45 -15.23
C GLY A 46 -11.43 -7.03 -16.23
N HIS A 47 -12.14 -8.07 -15.83
CA HIS A 47 -13.18 -8.72 -16.62
C HIS A 47 -14.40 -8.97 -15.76
N TYR A 48 -15.55 -9.21 -16.38
CA TYR A 48 -16.77 -9.59 -15.66
C TYR A 48 -16.80 -11.11 -15.48
N VAL A 49 -16.89 -11.54 -14.23
CA VAL A 49 -17.13 -12.95 -13.87
C VAL A 49 -18.53 -13.07 -13.31
N ASP A 50 -19.28 -14.07 -13.74
CA ASP A 50 -20.58 -14.39 -13.19
C ASP A 50 -20.40 -15.16 -11.87
N HIS A 51 -20.73 -14.52 -10.76
CA HIS A 51 -20.83 -15.17 -9.46
C HIS A 51 -22.29 -15.16 -9.04
N ASP A 52 -22.90 -16.35 -8.98
CA ASP A 52 -24.26 -16.55 -8.49
C ASP A 52 -25.32 -15.66 -9.16
N GLY A 53 -25.21 -15.46 -10.49
CA GLY A 53 -26.15 -14.68 -11.28
C GLY A 53 -25.97 -13.16 -11.18
N LYS A 54 -24.85 -12.70 -10.59
CA LYS A 54 -24.45 -11.29 -10.55
C LYS A 54 -23.09 -11.14 -11.21
N GLN A 55 -23.04 -10.30 -12.25
CA GLN A 55 -21.77 -9.95 -12.91
C GLN A 55 -20.92 -9.08 -11.96
N LYS A 56 -19.79 -9.62 -11.50
CA LYS A 56 -18.83 -8.92 -10.67
C LYS A 56 -17.58 -8.60 -11.49
N PHE A 57 -17.11 -7.36 -11.40
CA PHE A 57 -15.87 -6.95 -12.05
C PHE A 57 -14.66 -7.41 -11.22
N GLU A 58 -13.94 -8.40 -11.72
CA GLU A 58 -12.71 -8.92 -11.11
C GLU A 58 -11.49 -8.22 -11.72
N ARG A 59 -10.59 -7.70 -10.87
CA ARG A 59 -9.38 -7.01 -11.32
C ARG A 59 -8.37 -8.04 -11.83
N ILE A 60 -7.73 -7.75 -12.95
CA ILE A 60 -6.62 -8.53 -13.49
C ILE A 60 -5.33 -7.74 -13.30
N ALA A 61 -4.23 -8.45 -13.00
CA ALA A 61 -2.94 -7.82 -12.86
C ALA A 61 -2.32 -7.49 -14.24
N ILE A 62 -1.63 -6.36 -14.35
CA ILE A 62 -0.98 -5.90 -15.59
C ILE A 62 0.01 -6.94 -16.12
N ARG A 63 0.72 -7.64 -15.23
CA ARG A 63 1.62 -8.75 -15.59
C ARG A 63 0.95 -9.88 -16.39
N ASP A 64 -0.35 -10.11 -16.20
CA ASP A 64 -1.10 -11.17 -16.89
C ASP A 64 -1.65 -10.69 -18.24
N ILE A 65 -1.60 -9.39 -18.50
CA ILE A 65 -2.09 -8.73 -19.72
C ILE A 65 -0.92 -8.36 -20.63
N ALA A 66 0.15 -7.81 -20.06
CA ALA A 66 1.26 -7.25 -20.80
C ALA A 66 2.02 -8.35 -21.54
N VAL A 67 2.16 -8.19 -22.86
CA VAL A 67 3.01 -9.06 -23.67
C VAL A 67 4.47 -8.62 -23.44
N ALA A 68 5.31 -9.59 -23.08
CA ALA A 68 6.74 -9.37 -22.88
C ALA A 68 7.43 -9.07 -24.21
N THR A 69 7.49 -7.79 -24.57
CA THR A 69 8.36 -7.30 -25.64
C THR A 69 9.68 -6.86 -25.01
N GLU A 70 10.81 -7.37 -25.49
CA GLU A 70 12.12 -6.88 -25.06
C GLU A 70 12.27 -5.40 -25.42
N ILE A 71 12.24 -4.54 -24.41
CA ILE A 71 12.58 -3.14 -24.57
C ILE A 71 14.00 -2.97 -24.05
N ASN A 72 14.95 -2.75 -24.95
CA ASN A 72 16.28 -2.26 -24.59
C ASN A 72 16.16 -0.80 -24.13
N ARG A 73 15.74 -0.58 -22.89
CA ARG A 73 15.65 0.75 -22.30
C ARG A 73 16.69 0.90 -21.20
N THR A 74 17.62 1.82 -21.43
CA THR A 74 18.60 2.23 -20.42
C THR A 74 17.99 3.35 -19.57
N GLN A 75 17.77 3.12 -18.28
CA GLN A 75 17.42 4.18 -17.34
C GLN A 75 18.64 5.06 -17.10
N HIS A 76 18.51 6.39 -17.18
CA HIS A 76 19.60 7.30 -16.84
C HIS A 76 19.67 7.54 -15.33
N THR A 77 20.62 6.88 -14.66
CA THR A 77 20.97 7.13 -13.26
C THR A 77 22.17 8.08 -13.16
N ARG A 78 22.42 8.63 -11.97
CA ARG A 78 23.60 9.49 -11.71
C ARG A 78 24.93 8.76 -11.97
N ASP A 79 24.92 7.43 -11.92
CA ASP A 79 26.06 6.57 -12.18
C ASP A 79 26.37 6.44 -13.69
N ASN A 80 25.43 6.83 -14.56
CA ASN A 80 25.61 6.77 -16.02
C ASN A 80 26.36 7.98 -16.60
N GLY A 81 26.95 8.83 -15.76
CA GLY A 81 27.85 9.91 -16.17
C GLY A 81 27.17 11.15 -16.80
N LEU A 82 25.84 11.21 -16.81
CA LEU A 82 25.09 12.39 -17.23
C LEU A 82 24.85 13.33 -16.04
N TRP A 83 25.69 14.36 -15.95
CA TRP A 83 25.53 15.41 -14.95
C TRP A 83 24.21 16.15 -15.16
N PHE A 84 23.46 16.36 -14.07
CA PHE A 84 22.17 17.07 -14.05
C PHE A 84 21.00 16.36 -14.75
N VAL A 85 21.16 15.10 -15.16
CA VAL A 85 20.06 14.27 -15.68
C VAL A 85 19.74 13.18 -14.66
N SER A 86 18.55 13.24 -14.07
CA SER A 86 18.01 12.18 -13.21
C SER A 86 16.65 11.78 -13.73
N GLU A 87 16.53 10.54 -14.19
CA GLU A 87 15.23 9.97 -14.55
C GLU A 87 14.65 9.19 -13.38
N GLY A 88 13.33 9.28 -13.20
CA GLY A 88 12.60 8.46 -12.23
C GLY A 88 12.69 6.97 -12.56
N THR A 89 12.25 6.13 -11.62
CA THR A 89 12.14 4.68 -11.85
C THR A 89 11.26 4.40 -13.06
N LEU A 90 11.78 3.64 -14.01
CA LEU A 90 11.01 3.24 -15.18
C LEU A 90 9.90 2.28 -14.76
N PRO A 91 8.70 2.40 -15.33
CA PRO A 91 7.65 1.42 -15.08
C PRO A 91 8.05 0.07 -15.69
N SER A 92 7.64 -1.02 -15.03
CA SER A 92 7.92 -2.39 -15.46
C SER A 92 7.37 -2.70 -16.86
N TYR A 93 6.26 -2.06 -17.23
CA TYR A 93 5.57 -2.25 -18.51
C TYR A 93 5.26 -0.91 -19.18
N THR A 94 5.12 -0.91 -20.51
CA THR A 94 4.67 0.27 -21.27
C THR A 94 3.19 0.20 -21.61
N VAL A 95 2.61 1.37 -21.89
CA VAL A 95 1.22 1.47 -22.36
C VAL A 95 1.03 0.68 -23.67
N ASP A 96 2.02 0.67 -24.57
CA ASP A 96 1.95 -0.04 -25.84
C ASP A 96 1.91 -1.58 -25.68
N GLN A 97 2.64 -2.12 -24.69
CA GLN A 97 2.58 -3.54 -24.34
C GLN A 97 1.20 -3.92 -23.81
N LEU A 98 0.59 -3.05 -23.01
CA LEU A 98 -0.78 -3.23 -22.52
C LEU A 98 -1.81 -3.15 -23.65
N VAL A 99 -1.65 -2.20 -24.58
CA VAL A 99 -2.52 -2.11 -25.77
C VAL A 99 -2.46 -3.42 -26.58
N THR A 100 -1.26 -3.93 -26.84
CA THR A 100 -1.06 -5.18 -27.58
C THR A 100 -1.68 -6.37 -26.83
N GLY A 101 -1.49 -6.42 -25.51
CA GLY A 101 -2.08 -7.43 -24.63
C GLY A 101 -3.61 -7.39 -24.58
N MET A 102 -4.20 -6.20 -24.58
CA MET A 102 -5.65 -6.00 -24.66
C MET A 102 -6.22 -6.34 -26.03
N GLU A 103 -5.46 -6.12 -27.10
CA GLU A 103 -5.86 -6.53 -28.45
C GLU A 103 -5.89 -8.07 -28.57
N ALA A 104 -4.98 -8.77 -27.89
CA ALA A 104 -4.94 -10.23 -27.83
C ALA A 104 -6.07 -10.86 -26.98
N ASN A 105 -6.50 -10.17 -25.90
CA ASN A 105 -7.50 -10.68 -24.96
C ASN A 105 -8.79 -9.84 -25.00
N PRO A 106 -9.85 -10.30 -25.72
CA PRO A 106 -11.05 -9.51 -25.96
C PRO A 106 -11.94 -9.29 -24.73
N ASP A 107 -11.78 -10.10 -23.69
CA ASP A 107 -12.63 -10.09 -22.48
C ASP A 107 -12.20 -9.05 -21.43
N ILE A 108 -11.06 -8.39 -21.67
CA ILE A 108 -10.50 -7.41 -20.73
C ILE A 108 -11.08 -6.02 -21.00
N LEU A 109 -11.57 -5.40 -19.93
CA LEU A 109 -12.18 -4.08 -19.93
C LEU A 109 -11.43 -3.15 -18.97
N ILE A 110 -11.57 -1.84 -19.21
CA ILE A 110 -11.01 -0.81 -18.33
C ILE A 110 -12.11 -0.17 -17.50
N ARG A 111 -11.87 -0.14 -16.20
CA ARG A 111 -12.64 0.62 -15.23
C ARG A 111 -11.94 1.94 -14.91
N SER A 112 -12.67 3.04 -15.04
CA SER A 112 -12.18 4.35 -14.65
C SER A 112 -12.43 4.62 -13.16
N GLN A 113 -11.68 5.57 -12.63
CA GLN A 113 -11.93 6.14 -11.31
C GLN A 113 -13.17 7.04 -11.24
N LYS A 114 -13.68 7.53 -12.38
CA LYS A 114 -14.83 8.43 -12.42
C LYS A 114 -16.11 7.66 -12.09
N LEU A 115 -16.96 8.32 -11.30
CA LEU A 115 -18.27 7.84 -10.91
C LEU A 115 -19.30 8.31 -11.96
N ASP A 116 -20.24 7.45 -12.29
CA ASP A 116 -21.42 7.80 -13.07
C ASP A 116 -22.43 8.60 -12.22
N GLU A 117 -23.53 9.04 -12.84
CA GLU A 117 -24.61 9.78 -12.16
C GLU A 117 -25.28 8.97 -11.04
N HIS A 118 -25.09 7.65 -11.03
CA HIS A 118 -25.63 6.72 -10.02
C HIS A 118 -24.60 6.36 -8.94
N GLY A 119 -23.40 6.95 -8.97
CA GLY A 119 -22.34 6.70 -7.99
C GLY A 119 -21.55 5.40 -8.21
N ASN A 120 -21.67 4.75 -9.37
CA ASN A 120 -20.89 3.57 -9.74
C ASN A 120 -19.67 3.94 -10.58
N LYS A 121 -18.59 3.17 -10.46
CA LYS A 121 -17.39 3.38 -11.30
C LYS A 121 -17.72 3.05 -12.75
N ILE A 122 -17.40 3.96 -13.66
CA ILE A 122 -17.65 3.78 -15.10
C ILE A 122 -16.70 2.70 -15.63
N VAL A 123 -17.28 1.64 -16.18
CA VAL A 123 -16.56 0.62 -16.96
C VAL A 123 -16.79 0.91 -18.43
N TYR A 124 -15.71 1.12 -19.17
CA TYR A 124 -15.79 1.46 -20.59
C TYR A 124 -16.05 0.21 -21.44
N SER A 125 -16.73 0.41 -22.57
CA SER A 125 -16.78 -0.63 -23.60
C SER A 125 -15.38 -0.94 -24.15
N ARG A 126 -15.22 -2.03 -24.89
CA ARG A 126 -13.91 -2.46 -25.42
C ARG A 126 -13.25 -1.39 -26.29
N GLU A 127 -14.00 -0.82 -27.23
CA GLU A 127 -13.50 0.22 -28.14
C GLU A 127 -13.10 1.49 -27.40
N GLU A 128 -13.93 1.90 -26.44
CA GLU A 128 -13.65 3.05 -25.59
C GLU A 128 -12.46 2.81 -24.66
N SER A 129 -12.30 1.59 -24.13
CA SER A 129 -11.16 1.20 -23.30
C SER A 129 -9.85 1.34 -24.07
N LEU A 130 -9.78 0.81 -25.29
CA LEU A 130 -8.60 0.95 -26.15
C LEU A 130 -8.32 2.42 -26.50
N LYS A 131 -9.38 3.19 -26.79
CA LYS A 131 -9.25 4.62 -27.07
C LYS A 131 -8.72 5.39 -25.86
N GLN A 132 -9.26 5.14 -24.67
CA GLN A 132 -8.81 5.76 -23.42
C GLN A 132 -7.34 5.43 -23.13
N LEU A 133 -6.93 4.19 -23.36
CA LEU A 133 -5.55 3.76 -23.16
C LEU A 133 -4.59 4.43 -24.14
N LYS A 134 -4.95 4.49 -25.44
CA LYS A 134 -4.12 5.11 -26.50
C LYS A 134 -4.03 6.64 -26.37
N ASP A 135 -5.14 7.32 -26.10
CA ASP A 135 -5.20 8.78 -26.09
C ASP A 135 -4.70 9.38 -24.77
N HIS A 136 -5.05 8.73 -23.66
CA HIS A 136 -4.86 9.27 -22.32
C HIS A 136 -3.86 8.50 -21.45
N GLY A 137 -3.45 7.29 -21.83
CA GLY A 137 -2.43 6.53 -21.12
C GLY A 137 -1.11 7.31 -21.05
N LYS A 138 -0.60 7.52 -19.84
CA LYS A 138 0.67 8.23 -19.61
C LYS A 138 1.73 7.29 -19.04
N LEU A 139 1.40 6.61 -17.94
CA LEU A 139 2.35 5.76 -17.21
C LEU A 139 1.63 4.52 -16.67
N VAL A 140 2.32 3.39 -16.68
CA VAL A 140 1.93 2.21 -15.91
C VAL A 140 2.40 2.39 -14.47
N VAL A 141 1.52 2.09 -13.53
CA VAL A 141 1.72 2.26 -12.09
C VAL A 141 1.55 0.91 -11.44
N GLU A 142 2.50 0.53 -10.60
CA GLU A 142 2.40 -0.66 -9.76
C GLU A 142 2.50 -0.21 -8.30
N GLY A 143 1.51 -0.59 -7.50
CA GLY A 143 1.43 -0.26 -6.09
C GLY A 143 1.01 1.17 -5.79
N ALA A 144 1.28 1.58 -4.56
CA ALA A 144 0.97 2.89 -4.03
C ALA A 144 2.21 3.54 -3.42
N ASN A 145 2.45 4.78 -3.81
CA ASN A 145 3.41 5.68 -3.22
C ASN A 145 2.76 7.09 -3.08
N LEU A 146 3.54 8.06 -2.60
CA LEU A 146 3.05 9.42 -2.35
C LEU A 146 2.71 10.22 -3.63
N GLU A 147 3.18 9.77 -4.79
CA GLU A 147 2.94 10.44 -6.08
C GLU A 147 1.94 9.71 -6.96
N VAL A 148 1.80 8.39 -6.77
CA VAL A 148 1.01 7.52 -7.65
C VAL A 148 0.39 6.37 -6.86
N ASN A 149 -0.90 6.12 -7.09
CA ASN A 149 -1.66 5.09 -6.38
C ASN A 149 -2.48 4.22 -7.34
N GLU A 150 -2.29 2.91 -7.34
CA GLU A 150 -3.08 1.97 -8.15
C GLU A 150 -4.52 1.74 -7.65
N TYR A 151 -4.79 2.05 -6.38
CA TYR A 151 -6.05 1.73 -5.71
C TYR A 151 -7.10 2.84 -5.82
N GLY A 152 -6.68 4.09 -6.05
CA GLY A 152 -7.60 5.23 -6.08
C GLY A 152 -6.90 6.58 -6.20
N THR A 153 -7.40 7.58 -5.46
CA THR A 153 -6.81 8.91 -5.45
C THR A 153 -5.46 8.88 -4.73
N ASN A 154 -4.52 9.69 -5.18
CA ASN A 154 -3.25 9.87 -4.46
C ASN A 154 -3.48 10.34 -3.02
N LEU A 155 -4.46 11.23 -2.82
CA LEU A 155 -4.84 11.73 -1.51
C LEU A 155 -5.20 10.63 -0.51
N PHE A 156 -5.84 9.55 -0.97
CA PHE A 156 -6.15 8.40 -0.10
C PHE A 156 -4.87 7.69 0.36
N ALA A 157 -3.91 7.47 -0.55
CA ALA A 157 -2.63 6.86 -0.21
C ALA A 157 -1.84 7.75 0.75
N ASP A 158 -1.82 9.07 0.54
CA ASP A 158 -1.13 10.03 1.41
C ASP A 158 -1.66 9.98 2.84
N PHE A 159 -2.98 10.03 3.02
CA PHE A 159 -3.58 9.92 4.35
C PHE A 159 -3.36 8.56 4.99
N PHE A 160 -3.46 7.47 4.20
CA PHE A 160 -3.20 6.13 4.68
C PHE A 160 -1.78 5.99 5.20
N PHE A 161 -0.76 6.31 4.40
CA PHE A 161 0.64 6.20 4.80
C PHE A 161 1.01 7.17 5.93
N PHE A 162 0.46 8.39 5.93
CA PHE A 162 0.76 9.35 6.99
C PHE A 162 0.21 8.91 8.35
N ILE A 163 -1.06 8.53 8.42
CA ILE A 163 -1.72 8.18 9.68
C ILE A 163 -1.21 6.84 10.21
N THR A 164 -1.16 5.80 9.36
CA THR A 164 -0.65 4.48 9.77
C THR A 164 0.85 4.54 10.09
N GLY A 165 1.61 5.39 9.39
CA GLY A 165 3.04 5.55 9.62
C GLY A 165 3.36 6.25 10.94
N PHE A 166 2.65 7.34 11.24
CA PHE A 166 2.76 8.03 12.51
C PHE A 166 2.37 7.12 13.69
N HIS A 167 1.30 6.34 13.52
CA HIS A 167 0.89 5.34 14.51
C HIS A 167 1.95 4.23 14.67
N GLY A 168 2.45 3.67 13.57
CA GLY A 168 3.50 2.65 13.59
C GLY A 168 4.78 3.12 14.28
N PHE A 169 5.16 4.40 14.12
CA PHE A 169 6.26 5.00 14.86
C PHE A 169 6.03 5.01 16.39
N HIS A 170 4.82 5.33 16.84
CA HIS A 170 4.46 5.28 18.26
C HIS A 170 4.52 3.85 18.80
N VAL A 171 4.00 2.88 18.05
CA VAL A 171 4.08 1.46 18.46
C VAL A 171 5.54 1.01 18.53
N PHE A 172 6.35 1.31 17.51
CA PHE A 172 7.77 0.96 17.50
C PHE A 172 8.51 1.54 18.70
N SER A 173 8.35 2.84 18.98
CA SER A 173 8.96 3.47 20.16
C SER A 173 8.46 2.86 21.48
N GLY A 174 7.17 2.51 21.57
CA GLY A 174 6.60 1.78 22.70
C GLY A 174 7.21 0.39 22.89
N VAL A 175 7.46 -0.37 21.82
CA VAL A 175 8.11 -1.69 21.88
C VAL A 175 9.53 -1.54 22.41
N VAL A 176 10.28 -0.55 21.90
CA VAL A 176 11.65 -0.26 22.36
C VAL A 176 11.67 0.09 23.85
N ILE A 177 10.77 0.95 24.31
CA ILE A 177 10.66 1.33 25.73
C ILE A 177 10.29 0.12 26.60
N ASN A 178 9.32 -0.69 26.16
CA ASN A 178 8.94 -1.94 26.86
C ASN A 178 10.12 -2.92 26.94
N PHE A 179 10.91 -3.04 25.87
CA PHE A 179 12.11 -3.87 25.84
C PHE A 179 13.17 -3.40 26.85
N ILE A 180 13.41 -2.08 26.93
CA ILE A 180 14.33 -1.49 27.93
C ILE A 180 13.87 -1.78 29.35
N ILE A 181 12.58 -1.57 29.65
CA ILE A 181 12.05 -1.86 31.00
C ILE A 181 12.13 -3.35 31.31
N PHE A 182 11.89 -4.23 30.33
CA PHE A 182 11.97 -5.67 30.52
C PHE A 182 13.39 -6.11 30.93
N ILE A 183 14.43 -5.56 30.28
CA ILE A 183 15.82 -5.80 30.70
C ILE A 183 16.04 -5.31 32.14
N ASN A 184 15.57 -4.09 32.48
CA ASN A 184 15.71 -3.54 33.82
C ASN A 184 14.96 -4.34 34.90
N VAL A 185 13.84 -4.98 34.56
CA VAL A 185 13.10 -5.89 35.44
C VAL A 185 13.87 -7.19 35.65
N ILE A 186 14.44 -7.78 34.61
CA ILE A 186 15.28 -8.99 34.72
C ILE A 186 16.52 -8.73 35.59
N LEU A 187 17.14 -7.55 35.46
CA LEU A 187 18.30 -7.15 36.26
C LEU A 187 17.96 -6.81 37.73
N GLY A 188 16.68 -6.85 38.12
CA GLY A 188 16.20 -6.57 39.48
C GLY A 188 16.33 -5.10 39.89
N THR A 189 16.49 -4.18 38.93
CA THR A 189 16.73 -2.75 39.19
C THR A 189 15.56 -2.10 39.94
N TYR A 190 14.32 -2.50 39.63
CA TYR A 190 13.12 -1.93 40.25
C TYR A 190 12.80 -2.53 41.63
N GLU A 191 13.08 -3.81 41.86
CA GLU A 191 12.97 -4.42 43.19
C GLU A 191 13.97 -3.80 44.18
N LYS A 192 15.18 -3.49 43.71
CA LYS A 192 16.20 -2.78 44.50
C LYS A 192 15.84 -1.33 44.80
N ARG A 193 15.08 -0.65 43.92
CA ARG A 193 14.68 0.76 44.06
C ARG A 193 13.33 0.94 44.77
N LYS A 194 12.50 -0.10 44.93
CA LYS A 194 11.13 -0.07 45.48
C LYS A 194 10.18 0.96 44.83
N ASN A 195 10.50 1.45 43.64
CA ASN A 195 9.66 2.39 42.89
C ASN A 195 9.31 1.78 41.53
N TYR A 196 8.02 1.58 41.27
CA TYR A 196 7.46 0.98 40.06
C TYR A 196 6.80 1.99 39.10
N GLU A 197 6.86 3.29 39.41
CA GLU A 197 6.22 4.36 38.62
C GLU A 197 6.61 4.34 37.13
N MET A 198 7.83 3.92 36.81
CA MET A 198 8.29 3.84 35.42
C MET A 198 7.57 2.75 34.62
N VAL A 199 7.23 1.62 35.26
CA VAL A 199 6.48 0.53 34.62
C VAL A 199 5.05 0.96 34.36
N GLU A 200 4.43 1.67 35.31
CA GLU A 200 3.06 2.16 35.17
C GLU A 200 2.92 3.22 34.07
N LYS A 201 3.86 4.18 34.00
CA LYS A 201 3.89 5.20 32.93
C LYS A 201 4.02 4.58 31.54
N VAL A 202 4.82 3.52 31.40
CA VAL A 202 4.99 2.82 30.13
C VAL A 202 3.80 1.94 29.79
N GLY A 203 3.19 1.30 30.79
CA GLY A 203 1.90 0.61 30.61
C GLY A 203 0.81 1.57 30.11
N LEU A 204 0.73 2.77 30.68
CA LEU A 204 -0.22 3.79 30.24
C LEU A 204 0.06 4.26 28.80
N TYR A 205 1.32 4.43 28.42
CA TYR A 205 1.70 4.72 27.03
C TYR A 205 1.26 3.61 26.08
N TRP A 206 1.47 2.35 26.47
CA TRP A 206 1.05 1.20 25.65
C TRP A 206 -0.47 1.13 25.46
N HIS A 207 -1.24 1.40 26.52
CA HIS A 207 -2.70 1.49 26.44
C HIS A 207 -3.17 2.67 25.57
N PHE A 208 -2.47 3.81 25.61
CA PHE A 208 -2.77 4.94 24.74
C PHE A 208 -2.56 4.57 23.26
N VAL A 209 -1.44 3.91 22.95
CA VAL A 209 -1.16 3.44 21.59
C VAL A 209 -2.25 2.47 21.11
N ASP A 210 -2.63 1.49 21.94
CA ASP A 210 -3.69 0.53 21.62
C ASP A 210 -5.05 1.21 21.35
N LEU A 211 -5.42 2.21 22.15
CA LEU A 211 -6.65 2.98 21.95
C LEU A 211 -6.64 3.73 20.62
N VAL A 212 -5.52 4.37 20.25
CA VAL A 212 -5.39 5.04 18.95
C VAL A 212 -5.51 4.03 17.80
N TRP A 213 -4.96 2.82 17.96
CA TRP A 213 -5.07 1.77 16.95
C TRP A 213 -6.51 1.38 16.65
N VAL A 214 -7.35 1.20 17.68
CA VAL A 214 -8.77 0.86 17.50
C VAL A 214 -9.49 1.89 16.62
N PHE A 215 -9.16 3.18 16.76
CA PHE A 215 -9.70 4.23 15.88
C PHE A 215 -9.19 4.12 14.45
N VAL A 216 -7.87 3.98 14.25
CA VAL A 216 -7.28 3.83 12.92
C VAL A 216 -7.86 2.61 12.19
N PHE A 217 -7.97 1.48 12.90
CA PHE A 217 -8.54 0.25 12.37
C PHE A 217 -10.00 0.45 11.93
N THR A 218 -10.80 1.12 12.74
CA THR A 218 -12.22 1.37 12.43
C THR A 218 -12.40 2.22 11.17
N PHE A 219 -11.64 3.30 11.01
CA PHE A 219 -11.81 4.21 9.88
C PHE A 219 -11.22 3.72 8.55
N PHE A 220 -10.19 2.88 8.58
CA PHE A 220 -9.52 2.42 7.36
C PHE A 220 -9.84 0.98 6.95
N TYR A 221 -10.25 0.11 7.87
CA TYR A 221 -10.49 -1.31 7.57
C TYR A 221 -11.95 -1.74 7.69
N LEU A 222 -12.79 -1.02 8.44
CA LEU A 222 -14.17 -1.41 8.72
C LEU A 222 -15.22 -0.57 7.98
N VAL A 223 -14.95 0.71 7.74
CA VAL A 223 -15.83 1.66 7.04
C VAL A 223 -15.50 1.69 5.56
#